data_AF-F9P902-F1
#
_entry.id   AF-F9P902-F1
#
_cell.length_a   1.000
_cell.length_b   1.000
_cell.length_c   1.000
_cell.angle_alpha   90.00
_cell.angle_beta   90.00
_cell.angle_gamma   90.00
#
_symmetry.space_group_name_H-M   'P 1'
#
loop_
_entity.id
_entity.type
_entity.pdbx_description
1 polymer ?
#
loop_
_entity_poly.entity_id
_entity_poly.type
_entity_poly.pdbx_seq_one_letter_code
_entity_poly.pdbx_strand_id
1 'polypeptide(L)' 'MKKRIEELTDFLKGENHQLIEYDECMVRKYIEEIKVYEDKFTICFKAKVEIEVVR' A
#
# COMPACT_ATOMS: atom_id res chain seq x y z
N MET A 1 -16.56 1.84 -21.69
CA MET A 1 -15.41 2.10 -20.78
C MET A 1 -15.74 1.91 -19.29
N LYS A 2 -17.00 1.98 -18.82
CA LYS A 2 -17.36 1.78 -17.40
C LYS A 2 -17.21 0.35 -16.86
N LYS A 3 -17.36 -0.67 -17.73
CA LYS A 3 -17.33 -2.08 -17.34
C LYS A 3 -16.04 -2.51 -16.63
N ARG A 4 -14.87 -2.04 -17.08
CA ARG A 4 -13.58 -2.46 -16.50
C ARG A 4 -13.38 -1.95 -15.07
N ILE A 5 -13.95 -0.78 -14.73
CA ILE A 5 -13.85 -0.20 -13.39
C ILE A 5 -14.78 -0.95 -12.43
N GLU A 6 -15.99 -1.28 -12.88
CA GLU A 6 -16.96 -2.09 -12.12
C GLU A 6 -16.41 -3.50 -11.87
N GLU A 7 -15.86 -4.16 -12.91
CA GLU A 7 -15.22 -5.48 -12.80
C GLU A 7 -14.04 -5.49 -11.82
N LEU A 8 -13.17 -4.47 -11.87
CA LEU A 8 -12.06 -4.32 -10.91
C LEU A 8 -12.55 -4.05 -9.48
N THR A 9 -13.63 -3.27 -9.35
CA THR A 9 -14.23 -2.97 -8.04
C THR A 9 -14.83 -4.22 -7.42
N ASP A 10 -15.53 -5.03 -8.20
CA ASP A 10 -16.12 -6.28 -7.74
C ASP A 10 -15.05 -7.34 -7.44
N PHE A 11 -13.95 -7.36 -8.21
CA PHE A 11 -12.76 -8.17 -7.91
C PHE A 11 -12.17 -7.81 -6.54
N LEU A 12 -11.88 -6.53 -6.31
CA LEU A 12 -11.29 -6.06 -5.03
C LEU A 12 -12.22 -6.31 -3.83
N LYS A 13 -13.54 -6.24 -4.02
CA LYS A 13 -14.53 -6.52 -2.97
C LYS A 13 -14.72 -8.00 -2.69
N GLY A 14 -14.55 -8.85 -3.70
CA GLY A 14 -14.67 -10.30 -3.60
C GLY A 14 -13.45 -10.97 -2.98
N GLU A 15 -12.30 -10.31 -3.02
CA GLU A 15 -11.12 -10.76 -2.30
C GLU A 15 -11.29 -10.52 -0.80
N ASN A 16 -11.47 -11.62 -0.07
CA ASN A 16 -11.38 -11.66 1.39
C ASN A 16 -9.91 -11.40 1.79
N HIS A 17 -9.51 -10.13 1.73
CA HIS A 17 -8.25 -9.63 2.26
C HIS A 17 -8.32 -9.63 3.79
N GLN A 18 -8.54 -10.80 4.40
CA GLN A 18 -8.12 -10.99 5.77
C GLN A 18 -6.63 -10.69 5.77
N LEU A 19 -6.27 -9.64 6.52
CA LEU A 19 -4.90 -9.22 6.76
C LEU A 19 -4.07 -10.48 7.05
N ILE A 20 -3.29 -10.88 6.05
CA ILE A 20 -2.26 -11.89 6.17
C ILE A 20 -1.34 -11.49 7.32
N GLU A 21 -0.75 -12.50 7.95
CA GLU A 21 0.40 -12.34 8.81
C GLU A 21 1.42 -11.43 8.10
N TYR A 22 1.92 -10.43 8.82
CA TYR A 22 2.79 -9.39 8.27
C TYR A 22 4.08 -10.01 7.71
N ASP A 23 4.24 -9.97 6.38
CA ASP A 23 5.45 -10.44 5.69
C ASP A 23 6.46 -9.29 5.51
N GLU A 24 7.48 -9.26 6.37
CA GLU A 24 8.57 -8.29 6.31
C GLU A 24 9.32 -8.27 4.97
N CYS A 25 9.54 -9.44 4.37
CA CYS A 25 10.25 -9.56 3.11
C CYS A 25 9.44 -8.93 1.97
N MET A 26 8.13 -9.12 1.97
CA MET A 26 7.21 -8.52 1.01
C MET A 26 7.16 -7.00 1.18
N VAL A 27 6.96 -6.52 2.41
CA VAL A 27 6.85 -5.09 2.72
C VAL A 27 8.10 -4.34 2.27
N ARG A 28 9.29 -4.86 2.61
CA ARG A 28 10.57 -4.26 2.19
C ARG A 28 10.73 -4.20 0.67
N LYS A 29 10.16 -5.15 -0.09
CA LYS A 29 10.23 -5.14 -1.57
C LYS A 29 9.40 -4.01 -2.20
N TYR A 30 8.30 -3.60 -1.56
CA TYR A 30 7.41 -2.57 -2.10
C TYR A 30 7.80 -1.15 -1.72
N ILE A 31 8.58 -0.98 -0.65
CA ILE A 31 9.15 0.30 -0.26
C ILE A 31 10.17 0.73 -1.33
N GLU A 32 10.04 1.96 -1.80
CA GLU A 32 10.96 2.62 -2.71
C GLU A 32 11.95 3.49 -1.92
N GLU A 33 11.45 4.31 -1.00
CA GLU A 33 12.25 5.20 -0.16
C GLU A 33 11.55 5.42 1.19
N ILE A 34 12.33 5.67 2.24
CA ILE A 34 11.84 6.18 3.52
C ILE A 34 12.53 7.52 3.80
N LYS A 35 11.74 8.58 3.93
CA LYS A 35 12.21 9.92 4.30
C LYS A 35 11.96 10.13 5.79
N VAL A 36 13.00 10.55 6.49
CA VAL A 36 12.98 10.79 7.94
C VAL A 36 12.99 12.28 8.20
N TYR A 37 12.03 12.74 9.00
CA TYR A 37 11.92 14.11 9.48
C TYR A 37 12.00 14.11 11.02
N GLU A 38 12.01 15.29 11.65
CA GLU A 38 12.12 15.40 13.11
C GLU A 38 10.91 14.78 13.84
N ASP A 39 9.72 14.94 13.27
CA ASP A 39 8.41 14.62 13.84
C ASP A 39 7.66 13.49 13.11
N LYS A 40 8.18 13.04 11.96
CA LYS A 40 7.49 12.06 11.13
C LYS A 40 8.40 11.26 10.21
N PHE A 41 7.81 10.21 9.63
CA PHE A 41 8.37 9.43 8.55
C PHE A 41 7.44 9.49 7.34
N THR A 42 8.01 9.56 6.15
CA THR A 42 7.27 9.39 4.89
C THR A 42 7.78 8.16 4.19
N ILE A 43 6.90 7.18 4.00
CA ILE A 43 7.20 5.92 3.32
C ILE A 43 6.64 6.02 1.90
N CYS A 44 7.53 6.00 0.91
CA CYS A 44 7.17 6.02 -0.50
C CYS A 44 7.19 4.58 -1.03
N PHE A 45 6.06 4.09 -1.54
CA PHE A 45 5.95 2.78 -2.17
C PHE A 45 6.13 2.90 -3.68
N LYS A 46 6.68 1.85 -4.31
CA LYS A 46 6.86 1.74 -5.78
C LYS A 46 5.56 1.93 -6.58
N ALA A 47 4.42 1.70 -5.94
CA ALA A 47 3.10 1.95 -6.51
C ALA A 47 2.73 3.45 -6.56
N LYS A 48 3.66 4.36 -6.22
CA LYS A 48 3.44 5.80 -6.07
C LYS A 48 2.42 6.16 -4.98
N VAL A 49 2.33 5.29 -3.97
CA VAL A 49 1.55 5.52 -2.75
C VAL A 49 2.50 6.08 -1.69
N GLU A 50 2.08 7.14 -1.02
CA GLU A 50 2.82 7.75 0.08
C GLU A 50 2.05 7.57 1.37
N ILE A 51 2.74 7.13 2.42
CA ILE A 51 2.19 7.00 3.77
C ILE A 51 3.00 7.90 4.70
N GLU A 52 2.30 8.72 5.47
CA GLU A 52 2.88 9.53 6.52
C GLU A 52 2.63 8.87 7.89
N VAL A 53 3.70 8.67 8.65
CA VAL A 53 3.67 8.13 10.00
C VAL A 53 4.21 9.20 10.94
N VAL A 54 3.33 9.75 11.76
CA VAL A 54 3.70 10.70 12.83
C VAL A 54 4.37 9.93 13.96
N ARG A 55 5.40 10.53 14.56
CA ARG A 55 6.17 9.94 15.67
C ARG A 55 5.37 9.80 16.95
#